data_AF-A0A0F9LEA9-F1
#
_entry.id   AF-A0A0F9LEA9-F1
#
_cell.length_a   1.000
_cell.length_b   1.000
_cell.length_c   1.000
_cell.angle_alpha   90.00
_cell.angle_beta   90.00
_cell.angle_gamma   90.00
#
_symmetry.space_group_name_H-M   'P 1'
#
loop_
_entity.id
_entity.type
_entity.pdbx_description
1 polymer ?
#
loop_
_entity_poly.entity_id
_entity_poly.type
_entity_poly.pdbx_seq_one_letter_code
_entity_poly.pdbx_strand_id
1 'polypeptide(L)'
;MITLGEFSINEVLPFTRYNQSVEREYICDGKAWHPRMRSNRYHCFRRKGLACVICGIVGVKFLLQMCEDDRRPHFNLYAEKGGELILMTKDHVHPKSKGGGNGLSNLQTLCSPCNWAKGDKTE
;
A
#
# COMPACT_ATOMS: atom_id res chain seq x y z
N MET A 1 -13.28 2.82 9.20
CA MET A 1 -12.55 3.17 7.96
C MET A 1 -13.58 3.34 6.87
N ILE A 2 -13.57 4.49 6.19
CA ILE A 2 -14.52 4.84 5.13
C ILE A 2 -13.79 4.73 3.80
N THR A 3 -14.41 4.08 2.80
CA THR A 3 -13.92 4.08 1.42
C THR A 3 -14.50 5.27 0.68
N LEU A 4 -13.61 6.09 0.12
CA LEU A 4 -13.94 7.31 -0.62
C LEU A 4 -13.95 7.07 -2.13
N GLY A 5 -13.25 6.05 -2.62
CA GLY A 5 -13.22 5.73 -4.05
C GLY A 5 -12.33 4.55 -4.40
N GLU A 6 -12.54 3.98 -5.58
CA GLU A 6 -11.76 2.89 -6.16
C GLU A 6 -10.96 3.41 -7.35
N PHE A 7 -9.70 2.97 -7.46
CA PHE A 7 -8.75 3.40 -8.47
C PHE A 7 -7.92 2.23 -8.97
N SER A 8 -7.61 2.21 -10.26
CA SER A 8 -6.69 1.25 -10.85
C SER A 8 -5.24 1.51 -10.42
N ILE A 9 -4.37 0.51 -10.66
CA ILE A 9 -2.94 0.61 -10.39
C ILE A 9 -2.29 1.80 -11.11
N ASN A 10 -2.70 2.05 -12.36
CA ASN A 10 -2.14 3.10 -13.21
C ASN A 10 -2.59 4.50 -12.81
N GLU A 11 -3.73 4.61 -12.13
CA GLU A 11 -4.19 5.90 -11.61
C GLU A 11 -3.42 6.32 -10.35
N VAL A 12 -2.72 5.40 -9.68
CA VAL A 12 -2.07 5.67 -8.38
C VAL A 12 -0.55 5.58 -8.46
N LEU A 13 0.02 4.43 -8.85
CA LEU A 13 1.45 4.16 -8.70
C LEU A 13 2.39 5.09 -9.49
N PRO A 14 2.08 5.53 -10.72
CA PRO A 14 2.96 6.43 -11.48
C PRO A 14 3.27 7.75 -10.74
N PHE A 15 2.38 8.16 -9.83
CA PHE A 15 2.42 9.44 -9.10
C PHE A 15 3.05 9.34 -7.71
N THR A 16 3.61 8.18 -7.35
CA THR A 16 4.17 7.91 -6.02
C THR A 16 5.68 8.24 -5.95
N ARG A 17 6.11 9.44 -6.36
CA ARG A 17 7.55 9.78 -6.50
C ARG A 17 8.09 10.56 -5.29
N TYR A 18 9.30 10.24 -4.81
CA TYR A 18 9.95 10.93 -3.67
C TYR A 18 10.13 12.43 -3.92
N ASN A 19 10.40 12.82 -5.18
CA ASN A 19 10.77 14.18 -5.56
C ASN A 19 9.68 14.94 -6.34
N GLN A 20 8.43 14.48 -6.34
CA GLN A 20 7.33 15.29 -6.86
C GLN A 20 6.80 16.20 -5.74
N SER A 21 7.02 17.51 -5.90
CA SER A 21 6.42 18.59 -5.12
C SER A 21 4.94 18.81 -5.43
N VAL A 22 4.44 18.25 -6.53
CA VAL A 22 3.07 18.46 -6.99
C VAL A 22 2.13 17.58 -6.17
N GLU A 23 1.31 18.19 -5.32
CA GLU A 23 0.17 17.51 -4.72
C GLU A 23 -0.81 17.14 -5.84
N ARG A 24 -1.21 15.87 -5.90
CA ARG A 24 -2.21 15.39 -6.86
C ARG A 24 -3.57 15.38 -6.21
N GLU A 25 -4.54 15.92 -6.93
CA GLU A 25 -5.94 15.89 -6.57
C GLU A 25 -6.61 14.61 -7.08
N TYR A 26 -7.47 14.04 -6.25
CA TYR A 26 -8.37 12.94 -6.61
C TYR A 26 -9.79 13.37 -6.24
N ILE A 27 -10.67 13.41 -7.24
CA ILE A 27 -12.07 13.81 -7.04
C ILE A 27 -12.90 12.55 -6.86
N CYS A 28 -13.59 12.47 -5.73
CA CYS A 28 -14.56 11.42 -5.43
C CYS A 28 -15.86 12.08 -4.96
N ASP A 29 -17.00 11.72 -5.56
CA ASP A 29 -18.32 12.25 -5.21
C ASP A 29 -18.36 13.79 -5.14
N GLY A 30 -17.69 14.45 -6.09
CA GLY A 30 -17.62 15.91 -6.17
C GLY A 30 -16.69 16.57 -5.14
N LYS A 31 -15.98 15.80 -4.32
CA LYS A 31 -15.03 16.29 -3.32
C LYS A 31 -13.58 15.98 -3.71
N ALA A 32 -12.72 16.98 -3.62
CA ALA A 32 -11.29 16.88 -3.85
C ALA A 32 -10.56 16.30 -2.62
N TRP A 33 -9.63 15.38 -2.88
CA TRP A 33 -8.78 14.74 -1.88
C TRP A 33 -7.30 14.80 -2.29
N HIS A 34 -6.42 15.02 -1.30
CA HIS A 34 -4.97 15.16 -1.50
C HIS A 34 -4.18 14.17 -0.64
N PRO A 35 -4.22 12.86 -0.98
CA PRO A 35 -3.48 11.84 -0.28
C PRO A 35 -1.97 12.05 -0.41
N ARG A 36 -1.21 11.76 0.66
CA ARG A 36 0.25 11.95 0.65
C ARG A 36 0.96 10.83 -0.11
N MET A 37 1.39 11.09 -1.34
CA MET A 37 1.94 10.09 -2.27
C MET A 37 3.42 9.69 -2.07
N ARG A 38 4.01 9.98 -0.90
CA ARG A 38 5.45 9.76 -0.61
C ARG A 38 5.72 8.65 0.43
N SER A 39 4.74 7.80 0.71
CA SER A 39 4.91 6.70 1.68
C SER A 39 5.81 5.60 1.13
N ASN A 40 6.70 5.06 1.97
CA ASN A 40 7.49 3.86 1.67
C ASN A 40 6.63 2.68 1.21
N ARG A 41 5.35 2.63 1.64
CA ARG A 41 4.38 1.63 1.17
C ARG A 41 4.22 1.66 -0.35
N TYR A 42 3.98 2.85 -0.90
CA TYR A 42 3.77 3.00 -2.34
C TYR A 42 5.03 2.71 -3.13
N HIS A 43 6.18 3.13 -2.61
CA HIS A 43 7.47 2.84 -3.23
C HIS A 43 7.77 1.33 -3.21
N CYS A 44 7.41 0.63 -2.13
CA CYS A 44 7.51 -0.82 -2.06
C CYS A 44 6.68 -1.47 -3.18
N PHE A 45 5.38 -1.18 -3.25
CA PHE A 45 4.49 -1.72 -4.29
C PHE A 45 5.01 -1.41 -5.70
N ARG A 46 5.44 -0.17 -5.96
CA ARG A 46 5.94 0.23 -7.28
C ARG A 46 7.24 -0.46 -7.68
N ARG A 47 8.15 -0.72 -6.73
CA ARG A 47 9.53 -1.15 -7.03
C ARG A 47 9.81 -2.62 -6.74
N LYS A 48 9.04 -3.23 -5.85
CA LYS A 48 9.13 -4.64 -5.45
C LYS A 48 8.05 -5.50 -6.10
N GLY A 49 7.02 -4.87 -6.68
CA GLY A 49 5.90 -5.55 -7.30
C GLY A 49 4.68 -5.62 -6.40
N LEU A 50 3.57 -6.08 -6.98
CA LEU A 50 2.25 -6.10 -6.35
C LEU A 50 1.87 -7.49 -5.83
N ALA A 51 2.70 -8.50 -6.11
CA ALA A 51 2.50 -9.86 -5.64
C ALA A 51 2.95 -10.00 -4.18
N CYS A 52 2.20 -10.76 -3.39
CA CYS A 52 2.66 -11.26 -2.11
C CYS A 52 3.85 -12.20 -2.35
N VAL A 53 4.99 -11.95 -1.72
CA VAL A 53 6.18 -12.82 -1.90
C VAL A 53 6.02 -14.23 -1.32
N ILE A 54 5.04 -14.45 -0.43
CA ILE A 54 4.79 -15.76 0.18
C ILE A 54 3.81 -16.59 -0.66
N CYS A 55 2.63 -16.05 -0.98
CA CYS A 55 1.56 -16.82 -1.63
C CYS A 55 1.29 -16.43 -3.09
N GLY A 56 1.99 -15.42 -3.62
CA GLY A 56 1.87 -15.00 -5.02
C GLY A 56 0.63 -14.17 -5.37
N ILE A 57 -0.32 -13.98 -4.46
CA ILE A 57 -1.54 -13.18 -4.77
C ILE A 57 -1.17 -11.74 -5.16
N VAL A 58 -1.78 -11.22 -6.22
CA VAL A 58 -1.43 -9.93 -6.82
C VAL A 58 -2.45 -8.86 -6.44
N GLY A 59 -1.98 -7.72 -5.95
CA GLY A 59 -2.81 -6.53 -5.76
C GLY A 59 -3.29 -5.97 -7.11
N VAL A 60 -4.61 -5.76 -7.24
CA VAL A 60 -5.28 -5.39 -8.50
C VAL A 60 -5.87 -3.98 -8.49
N LYS A 61 -6.21 -3.44 -7.31
CA LYS A 61 -6.84 -2.12 -7.19
C LYS A 61 -6.40 -1.36 -5.94
N PHE A 62 -6.55 -0.05 -5.97
CA PHE A 62 -6.41 0.79 -4.80
C PHE A 62 -7.78 1.31 -4.35
N LEU A 63 -8.00 1.32 -3.04
CA LEU A 63 -9.09 2.08 -2.44
C LEU A 63 -8.52 3.31 -1.74
N LEU A 64 -9.10 4.48 -2.01
CA LEU A 64 -8.84 5.68 -1.23
C LEU A 64 -9.67 5.59 0.05
N GLN A 65 -9.02 5.51 1.20
CA GLN A 65 -9.70 5.25 2.47
C GLN A 65 -9.25 6.23 3.56
N MET A 66 -10.14 6.52 4.50
CA MET A 66 -9.88 7.41 5.64
C MET A 66 -10.38 6.78 6.94
N CYS A 67 -9.55 6.75 7.98
CA CYS A 67 -10.02 6.48 9.35
C CYS A 67 -10.52 7.77 10.01
N GLU A 68 -11.33 7.66 11.05
CA GLU A 68 -11.91 8.83 11.74
C GLU A 68 -10.83 9.76 12.32
N ASP A 69 -9.73 9.17 12.80
CA ASP A 69 -8.58 9.91 13.35
C ASP A 69 -7.60 10.41 12.27
N ASP A 70 -7.76 9.99 11.01
CA ASP A 70 -6.84 10.39 9.94
C ASP A 70 -7.15 11.80 9.46
N ARG A 71 -6.15 12.67 9.48
CA ARG A 71 -6.26 14.03 8.91
C ARG A 71 -6.30 14.04 7.38
N ARG A 72 -5.92 12.95 6.71
CA ARG A 72 -5.86 12.81 5.25
C ARG A 72 -6.12 11.36 4.85
N PRO A 73 -6.77 11.10 3.70
CA PRO A 73 -6.97 9.75 3.24
C PRO A 73 -5.68 9.12 2.70
N HIS A 74 -5.69 7.79 2.64
CA HIS A 74 -4.59 6.96 2.18
C HIS A 74 -5.07 5.95 1.15
N PHE A 75 -4.22 5.66 0.17
CA PHE A 75 -4.47 4.58 -0.79
C PHE A 75 -4.06 3.24 -0.19
N ASN A 76 -4.98 2.28 -0.10
CA ASN A 76 -4.70 0.92 0.30
C ASN A 76 -4.80 0.01 -0.93
N LEU A 77 -3.78 -0.81 -1.18
CA LEU A 77 -3.75 -1.77 -2.29
C LEU A 77 -4.50 -3.03 -1.86
N TYR A 78 -5.36 -3.56 -2.72
CA TYR A 78 -6.11 -4.78 -2.48
C TYR A 78 -5.91 -5.78 -3.62
N ALA A 79 -5.77 -7.04 -3.25
CA ALA A 79 -5.96 -8.18 -4.12
C ALA A 79 -7.40 -8.69 -4.03
N GLU A 80 -7.83 -9.50 -5.00
CA GLU A 80 -9.13 -10.16 -4.97
C GLU A 80 -8.95 -11.68 -4.93
N LYS A 81 -9.73 -12.35 -4.07
CA LYS A 81 -9.78 -13.82 -4.02
C LYS A 81 -11.18 -14.26 -3.61
N GLY A 82 -11.86 -15.00 -4.46
CA GLY A 82 -13.18 -15.56 -4.16
C GLY A 82 -14.25 -14.50 -3.88
N GLY A 83 -14.14 -13.31 -4.49
CA GLY A 83 -15.05 -12.18 -4.25
C GLY A 83 -14.68 -11.32 -3.03
N GLU A 84 -13.66 -11.69 -2.26
CA GLU A 84 -13.18 -10.91 -1.13
C GLU A 84 -11.97 -10.05 -1.47
N LEU A 85 -11.89 -8.88 -0.85
CA LEU A 85 -10.74 -7.98 -0.93
C LEU A 85 -9.73 -8.31 0.16
N ILE A 86 -8.49 -8.60 -0.26
CA ILE A 86 -7.37 -8.89 0.64
C ILE A 86 -6.42 -7.71 0.63
N LEU A 87 -6.24 -7.06 1.78
CA LEU A 87 -5.33 -5.92 1.92
C LEU A 87 -3.89 -6.36 1.62
N MET A 88 -3.21 -5.59 0.78
CA MET A 88 -1.78 -5.73 0.54
C MET A 88 -1.02 -4.72 1.40
N THR A 89 0.06 -5.20 2.02
CA THR A 89 0.89 -4.47 2.97
C THR A 89 2.35 -4.44 2.51
N LYS A 90 3.07 -3.41 2.94
CA LYS A 90 4.53 -3.47 2.98
C LYS A 90 4.92 -4.22 4.24
N ASP A 91 5.97 -5.03 4.16
CA ASP A 91 6.62 -5.60 5.33
C ASP A 91 8.14 -5.52 5.20
N HIS A 92 8.84 -5.65 6.32
CA HIS A 92 10.29 -5.73 6.34
C HIS A 92 10.77 -7.17 6.14
N VAL A 93 11.77 -7.39 5.27
CA VAL A 93 12.41 -8.71 5.11
C VAL A 93 13.08 -9.10 6.42
N HIS A 94 14.03 -8.29 6.88
CA HIS A 94 14.55 -8.33 8.25
C HIS A 94 13.69 -7.43 9.14
N PRO A 95 12.96 -7.96 10.14
CA PRO A 95 12.04 -7.19 10.96
C PRO A 95 12.70 -6.01 11.67
N LYS A 96 11.98 -4.90 11.77
CA LYS A 96 12.47 -3.69 12.46
C LYS A 96 12.81 -3.95 13.93
N SER A 97 12.03 -4.79 14.62
CA SER A 97 12.28 -5.20 16.02
C SER A 97 13.61 -5.94 16.20
N LYS A 98 14.16 -6.51 15.13
CA LYS A 98 15.44 -7.24 15.11
C LYS A 98 16.58 -6.43 14.48
N GLY A 99 16.40 -5.11 14.31
CA GLY A 99 17.41 -4.22 13.73
C GLY A 99 17.28 -3.98 12.23
N GLY A 100 16.18 -4.40 11.60
CA GLY A 100 15.90 -4.15 10.19
C GLY A 100 15.79 -2.68 9.82
N GLY A 101 16.49 -2.28 8.75
CA GLY A 101 16.41 -0.92 8.20
C GLY A 101 15.08 -0.63 7.47
N ASN A 102 14.73 0.65 7.30
CA ASN A 102 13.53 1.08 6.57
C ASN A 102 13.76 1.33 5.06
N GLY A 103 14.97 1.03 4.58
CA GLY A 103 15.34 1.19 3.19
C GLY A 103 14.54 0.24 2.29
N LEU A 104 14.28 0.66 1.05
CA LEU A 104 13.55 -0.13 0.07
C LEU A 104 14.18 -1.52 -0.17
N SER A 105 15.49 -1.67 0.03
CA SER A 105 16.17 -2.98 -0.03
C SER A 105 15.59 -3.99 0.96
N ASN A 106 15.17 -3.54 2.14
CA ASN A 106 14.61 -4.37 3.21
C ASN A 106 13.08 -4.41 3.23
N LEU A 107 12.41 -3.91 2.18
CA LEU A 107 10.94 -3.94 2.09
C LEU A 107 10.48 -4.95 1.04
N GLN A 108 9.34 -5.57 1.30
CA GLN A 108 8.66 -6.51 0.41
C GLN A 108 7.13 -6.32 0.48
N THR A 109 6.44 -6.80 -0.56
CA THR A 109 4.98 -6.80 -0.64
C THR A 109 4.44 -8.12 -0.09
N LEU A 110 3.49 -8.04 0.84
CA LEU A 110 2.78 -9.18 1.40
C LEU A 110 1.29 -8.91 1.38
N CYS A 111 0.45 -9.95 1.29
CA CYS A 111 -0.94 -9.81 1.68
C CYS A 111 -1.05 -9.83 3.21
N SER A 112 -2.12 -9.22 3.76
CA SER A 112 -2.30 -9.09 5.20
C SER A 112 -2.29 -10.43 5.96
N PRO A 113 -2.85 -11.56 5.45
CA PRO A 113 -2.76 -12.84 6.15
C PRO A 113 -1.33 -13.37 6.22
N CYS A 114 -0.58 -13.31 5.11
CA CYS A 114 0.81 -13.75 5.09
C CYS A 114 1.71 -12.86 5.96
N ASN A 115 1.48 -11.55 5.94
CA ASN A 115 2.20 -10.60 6.79
C ASN A 115 1.97 -10.90 8.28
N TRP A 116 0.72 -11.13 8.67
CA TRP A 116 0.37 -11.50 10.03
C TRP A 116 1.03 -12.82 10.46
N ALA A 117 1.00 -13.85 9.61
CA ALA A 117 1.63 -15.13 9.89
C ALA A 117 3.17 -15.07 9.98
N LYS A 118 3.80 -14.18 9.19
CA LYS A 118 5.24 -13.90 9.26
C LYS A 118 5.61 -13.23 10.58
N GLY A 119 4.88 -12.20 10.99
CA GLY A 119 5.18 -11.45 12.22
C GLY A 119 6.62 -10.91 12.20
N ASP A 120 7.39 -11.21 13.24
CA ASP A 120 8.80 -10.82 13.37
C ASP A 120 9.78 -11.96 13.03
N LYS A 121 9.34 -12.97 12.27
CA LYS A 121 10.23 -14.04 11.78
C LYS A 121 11.16 -13.51 10.69
N THR A 122 12.36 -14.08 10.65
CA THR A 122 13.42 -13.82 9.68
C THR A 122 13.56 -14.93 8.62
N GLU A 123 12.79 -15.99 8.78
CA GLU A 123 12.78 -17.21 7.97
C GLU A 123 11.46 -17.35 7.21
#